data_AF-A0A7S3TFX8-F1
#
_entry.id   AF-A0A7S3TFX8-F1
#
_cell.length_a   1.000
_cell.length_b   1.000
_cell.length_c   1.000
_cell.angle_alpha   90.00
_cell.angle_beta   90.00
_cell.angle_gamma   90.00
#
_symmetry.space_group_name_H-M   'P 1'
#
loop_
_entity.id
_entity.type
_entity.pdbx_description
1 polymer ?
#
loop_
_entity_poly.entity_id
_entity_poly.type
_entity_poly.pdbx_seq_one_letter_code
_entity_poly.pdbx_strand_id
1 'polypeptide(L)'
;SDRHWAAPKVELMMTLQTIRNQLPIKSDGDTFQTPSGWERREEAGEVGEGEGEGEGQRLGHNGSRFFWVETSPLEGTDPRRVTSRSELEDLLEADAAAEGRVWLGQLVKDGWELRSRAVNRALTQIISGLVVLGLVKAVTPEKSGKTATCYIAANKYATGVPFPKIKVTRPNAAPEVQEEEELCDLEKERLANMKRNQELLRQLGLA
;
A
#
# COMPACT_ATOMS: atom_id res chain seq x y z
N SER A 1 1.27 -28.69 38.41
CA SER A 1 0.31 -27.57 38.25
C SER A 1 0.36 -27.18 36.79
N ASP A 2 -0.43 -27.91 35.99
CA ASP A 2 -0.52 -27.68 34.55
C ASP A 2 -1.28 -26.38 34.34
N ARG A 3 -0.53 -25.30 34.10
CA ARG A 3 -1.10 -24.05 33.63
C ARG A 3 -1.64 -24.33 32.23
N HIS A 4 -2.93 -24.59 32.14
CA HIS A 4 -3.68 -24.49 30.90
C HIS A 4 -3.53 -23.07 30.38
N TRP A 5 -2.54 -22.84 29.53
CA TRP A 5 -2.47 -21.66 28.70
C TRP A 5 -3.72 -21.69 27.81
N ALA A 6 -4.66 -20.79 28.07
CA ALA A 6 -5.79 -20.59 27.19
C ALA A 6 -5.24 -20.37 25.78
N ALA A 7 -5.73 -21.15 24.80
CA ALA A 7 -5.28 -21.04 23.43
C ALA A 7 -5.36 -19.58 22.99
N PRO A 8 -4.32 -19.04 22.33
CA PRO A 8 -4.32 -17.64 21.90
C PRO A 8 -5.59 -17.36 21.11
N LYS A 9 -6.32 -16.31 21.50
CA LYS A 9 -7.50 -15.86 20.75
C LYS A 9 -7.02 -15.38 19.39
N VAL A 10 -7.26 -16.19 18.38
CA VAL A 10 -7.03 -15.83 16.99
C VAL A 10 -8.15 -14.88 16.58
N GLU A 11 -7.86 -13.58 16.58
CA GLU A 11 -8.86 -12.55 16.24
C GLU A 11 -9.23 -12.59 14.75
N LEU A 12 -8.28 -12.94 13.88
CA LEU A 12 -8.53 -13.06 12.45
C LEU A 12 -7.54 -14.04 11.79
N MET A 13 -8.07 -14.90 10.94
CA MET A 13 -7.30 -15.88 10.16
C MET A 13 -7.61 -15.69 8.67
N MET A 14 -6.60 -15.27 7.90
CA MET A 14 -6.77 -14.88 6.50
C MET A 14 -6.00 -15.79 5.55
N THR A 15 -6.59 -16.05 4.38
CA THR A 15 -5.87 -16.68 3.27
C THR A 15 -5.17 -15.61 2.44
N LEU A 16 -4.17 -16.00 1.63
CA LEU A 16 -3.51 -15.07 0.71
C LEU A 16 -4.50 -14.41 -0.26
N GLN A 17 -5.52 -15.16 -0.72
CA GLN A 17 -6.59 -14.61 -1.54
C GLN A 17 -7.42 -13.55 -0.80
N THR A 18 -7.72 -13.78 0.48
CA THR A 18 -8.44 -12.79 1.30
C THR A 18 -7.62 -11.51 1.47
N ILE A 19 -6.31 -11.63 1.69
CA ILE A 19 -5.40 -10.48 1.80
C ILE A 19 -5.39 -9.71 0.47
N ARG A 20 -5.24 -10.42 -0.65
CA ARG A 20 -5.26 -9.82 -1.99
C ARG A 20 -6.54 -9.01 -2.26
N ASN A 21 -7.71 -9.56 -1.91
CA ASN A 21 -8.99 -8.90 -2.16
C ASN A 21 -9.20 -7.62 -1.32
N GLN A 22 -8.47 -7.46 -0.22
CA GLN A 22 -8.53 -6.26 0.62
C GLN A 22 -7.55 -5.17 0.20
N LEU A 23 -6.57 -5.49 -0.66
CA LEU A 23 -5.65 -4.50 -1.18
C LEU A 23 -6.39 -3.61 -2.21
N PRO A 24 -6.18 -2.28 -2.19
CA PRO A 24 -6.75 -1.36 -3.16
C PRO A 24 -6.02 -1.46 -4.52
N ILE A 25 -5.96 -2.67 -5.08
CA ILE A 25 -5.39 -2.95 -6.39
C ILE A 25 -6.42 -2.52 -7.43
N LYS A 26 -6.21 -1.34 -8.02
CA LYS A 26 -6.85 -1.01 -9.29
C LYS A 26 -6.29 -2.00 -10.31
N SER A 27 -7.16 -2.75 -11.00
CA SER A 27 -6.75 -3.64 -12.09
C SER A 27 -5.93 -2.87 -13.12
N ASP A 28 -5.05 -3.57 -13.84
CA ASP A 28 -4.21 -3.04 -14.93
C ASP A 28 -4.96 -1.94 -15.70
N GLY A 29 -4.55 -0.68 -15.49
CA GLY A 29 -5.21 0.45 -16.13
C GLY A 29 -5.08 0.37 -17.65
N ASP A 30 -6.10 0.88 -18.37
CA ASP A 30 -6.07 1.00 -19.84
C ASP A 30 -4.89 1.85 -20.34
N THR A 31 -4.26 2.64 -19.47
CA THR A 31 -3.14 3.53 -19.78
C THR A 31 -1.88 3.14 -19.02
N PHE A 32 -1.14 2.16 -19.55
CA PHE A 32 0.21 1.84 -19.05
C PHE A 32 1.14 3.04 -19.20
N GLN A 33 1.61 3.59 -18.09
CA GLN A 33 2.60 4.66 -18.10
C GLN A 33 4.02 4.11 -18.20
N THR A 34 4.92 4.89 -18.78
CA THR A 34 6.31 4.49 -18.94
C THR A 34 7.00 4.44 -17.56
N PRO A 35 7.62 3.31 -17.19
CA PRO A 35 8.39 3.17 -15.95
C PRO A 35 9.58 4.11 -15.85
N SER A 36 9.95 4.46 -14.62
CA SER A 36 11.16 5.25 -14.36
C SER A 36 12.40 4.54 -14.92
N GLY A 37 13.30 5.31 -15.55
CA GLY A 37 14.47 4.76 -16.24
C GLY A 37 14.18 4.26 -17.67
N TRP A 38 12.95 4.39 -18.14
CA TRP A 38 12.55 4.06 -19.51
C TRP A 38 11.92 5.27 -20.21
N GLU A 39 12.07 5.34 -21.52
CA GLU A 39 11.47 6.36 -22.38
C GLU A 39 10.72 5.68 -23.53
N ARG A 40 9.47 6.09 -23.76
CA ARG A 40 8.69 5.64 -24.92
C ARG A 40 9.01 6.55 -26.10
N ARG A 41 9.61 5.97 -27.15
CA ARG A 41 9.95 6.65 -28.39
C ARG A 41 9.08 6.15 -29.54
N GLU A 42 8.90 7.02 -30.52
CA GLU A 42 8.20 6.76 -31.77
C GLU A 42 9.23 6.65 -32.89
N GLU A 43 9.24 5.53 -33.60
CA GLU A 43 10.00 5.43 -34.85
C GLU A 43 9.06 5.82 -35.98
N ALA A 44 9.37 6.92 -36.65
CA ALA A 44 8.76 7.22 -37.93
C ALA A 44 9.17 6.09 -38.89
N GLY A 45 8.22 5.26 -39.30
CA GLY A 45 8.49 4.23 -40.30
C GLY A 45 9.00 4.90 -41.56
N GLU A 46 10.27 4.67 -41.92
CA GLU A 46 10.73 4.98 -43.26
C GLU A 46 9.87 4.16 -44.23
N VAL A 47 9.18 4.85 -45.14
CA VAL A 47 8.51 4.23 -46.27
C VAL A 47 9.62 3.67 -47.15
N GLY A 48 10.01 2.42 -46.89
CA GLY A 48 10.94 1.70 -47.75
C GLY A 48 10.29 1.47 -49.10
N GLU A 49 10.72 2.21 -50.12
CA GLU A 49 10.58 1.82 -51.52
C GLU A 49 11.47 0.59 -51.75
N GLY A 50 10.95 -0.59 -51.40
CA GLY A 50 11.62 -1.87 -51.58
C GLY A 50 10.74 -2.80 -52.41
N GLU A 51 10.96 -2.81 -53.73
CA GLU A 51 10.52 -3.89 -54.61
C GLU A 51 11.22 -5.19 -54.17
N GLY A 52 10.48 -6.10 -53.55
CA GLY A 52 11.00 -7.38 -53.11
C GLY A 52 9.85 -8.34 -52.84
N GLU A 53 9.56 -9.19 -53.82
CA GLU A 53 8.60 -10.28 -53.73
C GLU A 53 9.04 -11.27 -52.64
N GLY A 54 8.32 -11.27 -51.53
CA GLY A 54 8.50 -12.22 -50.44
C GLY A 54 7.27 -12.17 -49.53
N GLU A 55 6.52 -13.26 -49.51
CA GLU A 55 5.30 -13.44 -48.74
C GLU A 55 5.56 -13.24 -47.23
N GLY A 56 5.21 -12.07 -46.72
CA GLY A 56 5.39 -11.71 -45.31
C GLY A 56 4.41 -10.63 -44.90
N GLN A 57 3.21 -11.07 -44.50
CA GLN A 57 2.28 -10.37 -43.59
C GLN A 57 2.19 -8.84 -43.72
N ARG A 58 1.49 -8.38 -44.77
CA ARG A 58 0.94 -7.03 -44.84
C ARG A 58 -0.17 -6.86 -43.78
N LEU A 59 0.19 -6.41 -42.58
CA LEU A 59 -0.72 -5.67 -41.71
C LEU A 59 -0.45 -4.18 -41.93
N GLY A 60 -1.45 -3.51 -42.48
CA GLY A 60 -1.35 -2.13 -42.95
C GLY A 60 -1.43 -1.07 -41.87
N HIS A 61 -1.49 0.15 -42.40
CA HIS A 61 -1.61 1.46 -41.77
C HIS A 61 -0.32 2.09 -41.22
N ASN A 62 0.01 3.26 -41.80
CA ASN A 62 0.76 4.39 -41.22
C ASN A 62 0.78 4.38 -39.69
N GLY A 63 1.68 3.60 -39.12
CA GLY A 63 1.72 3.32 -37.70
C GLY A 63 3.10 3.62 -37.20
N SER A 64 3.25 4.78 -36.58
CA SER A 64 4.38 5.06 -35.70
C SER A 64 4.60 3.83 -34.81
N ARG A 65 5.77 3.19 -34.94
CA ARG A 65 6.10 2.03 -34.11
C ARG A 65 6.64 2.57 -32.80
N PHE A 66 5.89 2.32 -31.72
CA PHE A 66 6.33 2.65 -30.38
C PHE A 66 7.35 1.63 -29.88
N PHE A 67 8.38 2.11 -29.19
CA PHE A 67 9.34 1.27 -28.48
C PHE A 67 9.76 1.96 -27.18
N TRP A 68 10.16 1.16 -26.18
CA TRP A 68 10.74 1.65 -24.95
C TRP A 68 12.25 1.49 -24.98
N VAL A 69 12.97 2.52 -24.54
CA VAL A 69 14.43 2.55 -24.43
C VAL A 69 14.82 2.86 -23.00
N GLU A 70 15.78 2.11 -22.47
CA GLU A 70 16.40 2.39 -21.17
C GLU A 70 17.19 3.71 -21.22
N THR A 71 16.87 4.67 -20.34
CA THR A 71 17.45 6.03 -20.36
C THR A 71 18.82 6.11 -19.70
N SER A 72 19.16 5.14 -18.86
CA SER A 72 20.42 5.08 -18.13
C SER A 72 20.96 3.65 -18.15
N PRO A 73 21.50 3.18 -19.29
CA PRO A 73 22.19 1.90 -19.30
C PRO A 73 23.39 1.91 -18.33
N LEU A 74 23.76 0.73 -17.83
CA LEU A 74 25.00 0.57 -17.07
C LEU A 74 26.18 0.99 -17.94
N GLU A 75 27.19 1.61 -17.34
CA GLU A 75 28.35 2.16 -18.04
C GLU A 75 29.01 1.09 -18.91
N GLY A 76 29.03 1.31 -20.24
CA GLY A 76 29.57 0.35 -21.22
C GLY A 76 28.58 -0.70 -21.76
N THR A 77 27.28 -0.58 -21.48
CA THR A 77 26.23 -1.40 -22.10
C THR A 77 25.35 -0.58 -23.05
N ASP A 78 24.93 -1.22 -24.15
CA ASP A 78 23.96 -0.62 -25.05
C ASP A 78 22.58 -0.53 -24.37
N PRO A 79 21.83 0.57 -24.58
CA PRO A 79 20.51 0.73 -23.97
C PRO A 79 19.55 -0.33 -24.48
N ARG A 80 18.91 -1.04 -23.54
CA ARG A 80 17.91 -2.07 -23.87
C ARG A 80 16.72 -1.43 -24.59
N ARG A 81 16.30 -2.04 -25.69
CA ARG A 81 15.15 -1.62 -26.51
C ARG A 81 14.10 -2.73 -26.54
N VAL A 82 12.86 -2.40 -26.21
CA VAL A 82 11.73 -3.34 -26.24
C VAL A 82 10.54 -2.76 -27.00
N THR A 83 9.78 -3.63 -27.65
CA THR A 83 8.69 -3.22 -28.56
C THR A 83 7.31 -3.49 -27.99
N SER A 84 7.22 -4.35 -26.98
CA SER A 84 5.95 -4.67 -26.32
C SER A 84 5.98 -4.34 -24.84
N ARG A 85 4.79 -4.01 -24.30
CA ARG A 85 4.58 -3.81 -22.87
C ARG A 85 4.96 -5.07 -22.07
N SER A 86 4.62 -6.25 -22.58
CA SER A 86 4.95 -7.52 -21.92
C SER A 86 6.45 -7.72 -21.80
N GLU A 87 7.22 -7.46 -22.86
CA GLU A 87 8.68 -7.57 -22.83
C GLU A 87 9.29 -6.63 -21.78
N LEU A 88 8.83 -5.38 -21.72
CA LEU A 88 9.29 -4.42 -20.74
C LEU A 88 9.02 -4.91 -19.30
N GLU A 89 7.81 -5.39 -19.05
CA GLU A 89 7.40 -5.89 -17.74
C GLU A 89 8.17 -7.15 -17.35
N ASP A 90 8.47 -8.04 -18.30
CA ASP A 90 9.26 -9.24 -18.07
C ASP A 90 10.73 -8.89 -17.76
N LEU A 91 11.30 -7.87 -18.41
CA LEU A 91 12.62 -7.34 -18.07
C LEU A 91 12.66 -6.75 -16.66
N LEU A 92 11.68 -5.94 -16.29
CA LEU A 92 11.60 -5.35 -14.95
C LEU A 92 11.43 -6.42 -13.86
N GLU A 93 10.68 -7.49 -14.14
CA GLU A 93 10.60 -8.65 -13.25
C GLU A 93 11.93 -9.38 -13.12
N ALA A 94 12.67 -9.56 -14.23
CA ALA A 94 13.97 -10.21 -14.23
C ALA A 94 15.02 -9.40 -13.45
N ASP A 95 15.08 -8.08 -13.67
CA ASP A 95 16.00 -7.18 -12.98
C ASP A 95 15.72 -7.17 -11.46
N ALA A 96 14.45 -7.06 -11.06
CA ALA A 96 14.09 -7.15 -9.65
C ALA A 96 14.43 -8.52 -9.05
N ALA A 97 14.21 -9.61 -9.79
CA ALA A 97 14.56 -10.96 -9.34
C ALA A 97 16.07 -11.14 -9.18
N ALA A 98 16.90 -10.52 -10.04
CA ALA A 98 18.35 -10.52 -9.91
C ALA A 98 18.80 -9.83 -8.61
N GLU A 99 18.07 -8.83 -8.13
CA GLU A 99 18.26 -8.18 -6.83
C GLU A 99 17.62 -8.94 -5.64
N GLY A 100 16.99 -10.10 -5.89
CA GLY A 100 16.27 -10.85 -4.85
C GLY A 100 14.94 -10.21 -4.42
N ARG A 101 14.36 -9.35 -5.26
CA ARG A 101 13.11 -8.62 -5.02
C ARG A 101 12.03 -9.05 -6.02
N VAL A 102 10.77 -8.72 -5.72
CA VAL A 102 9.67 -8.90 -6.66
C VAL A 102 9.23 -7.54 -7.17
N TRP A 103 9.25 -7.36 -8.49
CA TRP A 103 8.69 -6.17 -9.11
C TRP A 103 7.16 -6.23 -9.03
N LEU A 104 6.58 -5.28 -8.30
CA LEU A 104 5.13 -5.21 -8.05
C LEU A 104 4.38 -4.35 -9.05
N GLY A 105 5.10 -3.52 -9.80
CA GLY A 105 4.56 -2.45 -10.63
C GLY A 105 5.20 -1.12 -10.27
N GLN A 106 4.46 -0.03 -10.46
CA GLN A 106 5.00 1.32 -10.37
C GLN A 106 4.04 2.29 -9.65
N LEU A 107 4.60 3.35 -9.08
CA LEU A 107 3.85 4.46 -8.54
C LEU A 107 3.67 5.52 -9.64
N VAL A 108 2.42 5.79 -10.01
CA VAL A 108 2.06 6.70 -11.09
C VAL A 108 1.21 7.82 -10.54
N LYS A 109 1.77 9.05 -10.53
CA LYS A 109 1.17 10.31 -10.05
C LYS A 109 0.43 10.19 -8.70
N ASP A 110 -0.78 9.65 -8.72
CA ASP A 110 -1.73 9.58 -7.59
C ASP A 110 -2.14 8.13 -7.23
N GLY A 111 -1.47 7.10 -7.76
CA GLY A 111 -1.85 5.72 -7.49
C GLY A 111 -0.79 4.67 -7.80
N TRP A 112 -0.87 3.54 -7.10
CA TRP A 112 -0.08 2.35 -7.41
C TRP A 112 -0.71 1.60 -8.59
N GLU A 113 0.04 1.45 -9.67
CA GLU A 113 -0.26 0.51 -10.75
C GLU A 113 0.38 -0.83 -10.37
N LEU A 114 -0.40 -1.67 -9.68
CA LEU A 114 0.05 -2.99 -9.25
C LEU A 114 -0.28 -4.03 -10.33
N ARG A 115 0.73 -4.83 -10.68
CA ARG A 115 0.60 -5.90 -11.66
C ARG A 115 -0.14 -7.07 -11.04
N SER A 116 -1.33 -7.36 -11.57
CA SER A 116 -2.21 -8.42 -11.07
C SER A 116 -1.53 -9.79 -10.97
N ARG A 117 -0.63 -10.11 -11.92
CA ARG A 117 0.17 -11.35 -11.94
C ARG A 117 1.26 -11.40 -10.86
N ALA A 118 1.86 -10.27 -10.50
CA ALA A 118 2.98 -10.19 -9.56
C ALA A 118 2.54 -10.12 -8.09
N VAL A 119 1.31 -9.66 -7.82
CA VAL A 119 0.75 -9.50 -6.47
C VAL A 119 0.86 -10.78 -5.64
N ASN A 120 0.53 -11.95 -6.21
CA ASN A 120 0.58 -13.21 -5.47
C ASN A 120 2.02 -13.56 -5.05
N ARG A 121 3.00 -13.34 -5.94
CA ARG A 121 4.42 -13.60 -5.66
C ARG A 121 4.93 -12.68 -4.57
N ALA A 122 4.62 -11.39 -4.66
CA ALA A 122 5.03 -10.41 -3.66
C ALA A 122 4.38 -10.65 -2.30
N LEU A 123 3.07 -10.92 -2.26
CA LEU A 123 2.39 -11.29 -1.02
C LEU A 123 3.03 -12.51 -0.36
N THR A 124 3.39 -13.52 -1.16
CA THR A 124 4.09 -14.70 -0.66
C THR A 124 5.45 -14.33 -0.06
N GLN A 125 6.24 -13.48 -0.72
CA GLN A 125 7.54 -13.03 -0.22
C GLN A 125 7.40 -12.21 1.08
N ILE A 126 6.49 -11.25 1.11
CA ILE A 126 6.21 -10.41 2.29
C ILE A 126 5.77 -11.28 3.47
N ILE A 127 4.79 -12.16 3.25
CA ILE A 127 4.28 -13.04 4.30
C ILE A 127 5.38 -13.98 4.80
N SER A 128 6.20 -14.52 3.90
CA SER A 128 7.34 -15.37 4.30
C SER A 128 8.32 -14.60 5.17
N GLY A 129 8.64 -13.35 4.82
CA GLY A 129 9.45 -12.47 5.66
C GLY A 129 8.83 -12.22 7.04
N LEU A 130 7.53 -11.94 7.11
CA LEU A 130 6.81 -11.75 8.37
C LEU A 130 6.76 -13.03 9.23
N VAL A 131 6.72 -14.20 8.59
CA VAL A 131 6.81 -15.50 9.28
C VAL A 131 8.21 -15.71 9.87
N VAL A 132 9.26 -15.43 9.10
CA VAL A 132 10.65 -15.51 9.58
C VAL A 132 10.90 -14.56 10.75
N LEU A 133 10.32 -13.36 10.71
CA LEU A 133 10.37 -12.39 11.81
C LEU A 133 9.49 -12.77 13.03
N GLY A 134 8.70 -13.84 12.92
CA GLY A 134 7.79 -14.28 13.97
C GLY A 134 6.63 -13.33 14.25
N LEU A 135 6.29 -12.47 13.26
CA LEU A 135 5.15 -11.55 13.31
C LEU A 135 3.88 -12.17 12.73
N VAL A 136 4.02 -13.22 11.92
CA VAL A 136 2.92 -13.99 11.35
C VAL A 136 3.15 -15.47 11.59
N LYS A 137 2.09 -16.21 11.86
CA LYS A 137 2.11 -17.68 11.95
C LYS A 137 1.35 -18.27 10.78
N ALA A 138 2.03 -19.13 10.01
CA ALA A 138 1.39 -19.96 9.01
C ALA A 138 0.70 -21.15 9.69
N VAL A 139 -0.58 -21.35 9.36
CA VAL A 139 -1.40 -22.47 9.84
C VAL A 139 -1.81 -23.30 8.64
N THR A 140 -1.45 -24.58 8.69
CA THR A 140 -1.72 -25.51 7.60
C THR A 140 -3.22 -25.79 7.48
N PRO A 141 -3.70 -26.22 6.29
CA PRO A 141 -5.08 -26.62 6.06
C PRO A 141 -5.64 -27.55 7.13
N GLU A 142 -4.88 -28.57 7.54
CA GLU A 142 -5.32 -29.57 8.51
C GLU A 142 -5.57 -28.97 9.90
N LYS A 143 -4.79 -27.96 10.28
CA LYS A 143 -4.90 -27.28 11.58
C LYS A 143 -5.93 -26.15 11.58
N SER A 144 -6.23 -25.58 10.42
CA SER A 144 -7.16 -24.46 10.27
C SER A 144 -8.59 -24.89 9.95
N GLY A 145 -8.77 -26.11 9.44
CA GLY A 145 -10.06 -26.57 8.89
C GLY A 145 -10.42 -25.89 7.56
N LYS A 146 -9.47 -25.20 6.91
CA LYS A 146 -9.67 -24.57 5.60
C LYS A 146 -8.93 -25.34 4.50
N THR A 147 -9.29 -25.08 3.24
CA THR A 147 -8.65 -25.71 2.07
C THR A 147 -7.26 -25.15 1.74
N ALA A 148 -6.95 -23.96 2.24
CA ALA A 148 -5.69 -23.27 1.96
C ALA A 148 -4.97 -22.87 3.25
N THR A 149 -3.65 -22.74 3.15
CA THR A 149 -2.82 -22.22 4.24
C THR A 149 -3.33 -20.85 4.66
N CYS A 150 -3.52 -20.71 5.96
CA CYS A 150 -3.96 -19.48 6.56
C CYS A 150 -2.82 -18.81 7.31
N TYR A 151 -2.87 -17.49 7.37
CA TYR A 151 -1.92 -16.67 8.08
C TYR A 151 -2.64 -15.93 9.20
N ILE A 152 -2.01 -15.96 10.37
CA ILE A 152 -2.51 -15.31 11.58
C ILE A 152 -1.43 -14.34 12.02
N ALA A 153 -1.78 -13.08 12.27
CA ALA A 153 -0.86 -12.16 12.93
C ALA A 153 -0.50 -12.76 14.29
N ALA A 154 0.80 -12.95 14.55
CA ALA A 154 1.27 -13.27 15.88
C ALA A 154 1.02 -12.03 16.72
N ASN A 155 -0.18 -11.95 17.29
CA ASN A 155 -0.53 -10.94 18.28
C ASN A 155 0.36 -11.20 19.50
N LYS A 156 1.56 -10.63 19.47
CA LYS A 156 2.32 -10.28 20.66
C LYS A 156 1.63 -9.07 21.27
N TYR A 157 0.33 -9.20 21.57
CA TYR A 157 -0.11 -8.61 22.82
C TYR A 157 0.85 -9.25 23.83
N ALA A 158 1.85 -8.48 24.25
CA ALA A 158 2.36 -8.64 25.60
C ALA A 158 1.11 -8.90 26.42
N THR A 159 1.14 -9.91 27.28
CA THR A 159 0.13 -10.12 28.30
C THR A 159 0.06 -8.86 29.15
N GLY A 160 -0.51 -7.79 28.58
CA GLY A 160 -1.05 -6.65 29.24
C GLY A 160 -2.10 -7.32 30.08
N VAL A 161 -1.78 -7.35 31.37
CA VAL A 161 -2.68 -7.66 32.46
C VAL A 161 -4.09 -7.30 31.98
N PRO A 162 -5.02 -8.27 31.92
CA PRO A 162 -6.34 -8.01 31.37
C PRO A 162 -6.83 -6.71 31.99
N PHE A 163 -7.16 -5.71 31.15
CA PHE A 163 -7.70 -4.44 31.64
C PHE A 163 -8.71 -4.80 32.71
N PRO A 164 -8.55 -4.31 33.96
CA PRO A 164 -9.44 -4.69 35.05
C PRO A 164 -10.84 -4.51 34.52
N LYS A 165 -11.61 -5.60 34.50
CA LYS A 165 -13.01 -5.55 34.10
C LYS A 165 -13.67 -4.65 35.12
N ILE A 166 -13.77 -3.36 34.80
CA ILE A 166 -14.59 -2.44 35.56
C ILE A 166 -15.99 -3.01 35.36
N LYS A 167 -16.51 -3.65 36.42
CA LYS A 167 -17.92 -4.00 36.47
C LYS A 167 -18.65 -2.67 36.43
N VAL A 168 -19.06 -2.24 35.25
CA VAL A 168 -19.98 -1.11 35.11
C VAL A 168 -21.30 -1.60 35.66
N THR A 169 -21.48 -1.45 36.97
CA THR A 169 -22.81 -1.31 37.56
C THR A 169 -23.42 -0.11 36.87
N ARG A 170 -24.35 -0.35 35.94
CA ARG A 170 -25.16 0.70 35.33
C ARG A 170 -25.87 1.44 36.47
N PRO A 171 -25.59 2.73 36.73
CA PRO A 171 -26.60 3.53 37.37
C PRO A 171 -27.65 3.82 36.30
N ASN A 172 -28.90 3.51 36.60
CA ASN A 172 -30.00 4.11 35.87
C ASN A 172 -29.90 5.64 36.00
N ALA A 173 -30.26 6.32 34.90
CA ALA A 173 -30.45 7.76 34.70
C ALA A 173 -29.24 8.58 34.20
N ALA A 174 -29.58 9.47 33.26
CA ALA A 174 -28.80 10.16 32.23
C ALA A 174 -27.65 11.11 32.69
N PRO A 175 -26.74 11.44 31.75
CA PRO A 175 -25.58 12.34 31.91
C PRO A 175 -25.95 13.81 31.59
N GLU A 176 -25.17 14.80 32.06
CA GLU A 176 -24.90 16.13 31.40
C GLU A 176 -24.37 17.25 32.33
N VAL A 177 -24.26 17.09 33.65
CA VAL A 177 -23.97 18.26 34.52
C VAL A 177 -22.48 18.66 34.62
N GLN A 178 -21.53 17.78 34.30
CA GLN A 178 -20.10 18.10 34.53
C GLN A 178 -19.43 18.91 33.42
N GLU A 179 -19.84 18.77 32.15
CA GLU A 179 -19.23 19.54 31.05
C GLU A 179 -19.72 21.00 31.00
N GLU A 180 -20.95 21.28 31.44
CA GLU A 180 -21.50 22.64 31.48
C GLU A 180 -20.86 23.52 32.58
N GLU A 181 -20.48 22.95 33.73
CA GLU A 181 -19.81 23.70 34.80
C GLU A 181 -18.38 24.11 34.41
N GLU A 182 -17.63 23.25 33.72
CA GLU A 182 -16.25 23.56 33.26
C GLU A 182 -16.22 24.64 32.17
N LEU A 183 -17.22 24.65 31.26
CA LEU A 183 -17.38 25.71 30.25
C LEU A 183 -17.71 27.08 30.90
N CYS A 184 -18.55 27.09 31.93
CA CYS A 184 -18.94 28.31 32.64
C CYS A 184 -17.77 28.96 33.37
N ASP A 185 -16.84 28.17 33.92
CA ASP A 185 -15.67 28.70 34.63
C ASP A 185 -14.58 29.23 33.67
N LEU A 186 -14.40 28.59 32.51
CA LEU A 186 -13.52 29.11 31.46
C LEU A 186 -14.01 30.46 30.90
N GLU A 187 -15.33 30.64 30.72
CA GLU A 187 -15.87 31.92 30.26
C GLU A 187 -15.72 33.05 31.30
N LYS A 188 -15.89 32.74 32.59
CA LYS A 188 -15.63 33.71 33.68
C LYS A 188 -14.17 34.16 33.70
N GLU A 189 -13.23 33.23 33.53
CA GLU A 189 -11.80 33.56 33.52
C GLU A 189 -11.43 34.40 32.28
N ARG A 190 -12.01 34.08 31.11
CA ARG A 190 -11.83 34.87 29.89
C ARG A 190 -12.34 36.31 30.06
N LEU A 191 -13.51 36.51 30.66
CA LEU A 191 -14.08 37.83 30.92
C LEU A 191 -13.24 38.64 31.92
N ALA A 192 -12.73 37.99 32.97
CA ALA A 192 -11.86 38.64 33.95
C ALA A 192 -10.55 39.13 33.31
N ASN A 193 -9.95 38.33 32.41
CA ASN A 193 -8.76 38.72 31.67
C ASN A 193 -9.02 39.85 30.67
N MET A 194 -10.15 39.83 29.95
CA MET A 194 -10.54 40.96 29.10
C MET A 194 -10.69 42.26 29.89
N LYS A 195 -11.33 42.21 31.05
CA LYS A 195 -11.50 43.40 31.91
C LYS A 195 -10.16 43.93 32.44
N ARG A 196 -9.23 43.05 32.84
CA ARG A 196 -7.87 43.46 33.22
C ARG A 196 -7.12 44.12 32.05
N ASN A 197 -7.21 43.55 30.86
CA ASN A 197 -6.54 44.10 29.68
C ASN A 197 -7.14 45.45 29.26
N GLN A 198 -8.46 45.60 29.33
CA GLN A 198 -9.12 46.89 29.07
C GLN A 198 -8.69 47.96 30.08
N GLU A 199 -8.63 47.63 31.38
CA GLU A 199 -8.16 48.58 32.39
C GLU A 199 -6.69 48.94 32.20
N LEU A 200 -5.85 47.97 31.81
CA LEU A 200 -4.44 48.20 31.50
C LEU A 200 -4.28 49.15 30.31
N LEU A 201 -5.07 48.95 29.24
CA LEU A 201 -5.07 49.83 28.07
C LEU A 201 -5.54 51.25 28.42
N ARG A 202 -6.54 51.38 29.32
CA ARG A 202 -6.99 52.67 29.84
C ARG A 202 -5.92 53.38 30.65
N GLN A 203 -5.17 52.65 31.49
CA GLN A 203 -4.07 53.20 32.28
C GLN A 203 -2.87 53.61 31.42
N LEU A 204 -2.66 52.93 30.29
CA LEU A 204 -1.63 53.26 29.31
C LEU A 204 -2.07 54.34 28.30
N GLY A 205 -3.32 54.81 28.36
CA GLY A 205 -3.87 55.85 27.48
C GLY A 205 -4.08 55.41 26.03
N LEU A 206 -4.23 54.11 25.79
CA LEU A 206 -4.32 53.49 24.45
C LEU A 206 -5.75 53.01 24.10
N ALA A 207 -6.71 53.18 25.01
CA ALA A 207 -8.13 52.82 24.84
C ALA A 207 -9.06 53.99 25.18
#